data_AF-A0A971MQJ8-F1
#
_entry.id   AF-A0A971MQJ8-F1
#
_cell.length_a   1.000
_cell.length_b   1.000
_cell.length_c   1.000
_cell.angle_alpha   90.00
_cell.angle_beta   90.00
_cell.angle_gamma   90.00
#
_symmetry.space_group_name_H-M   'P 1'
#
loop_
_entity.id
_entity.type
_entity.pdbx_description
1 polymer ?
#
loop_
_entity_poly.entity_id
_entity_poly.type
_entity_poly.pdbx_seq_one_letter_code
_entity_poly.pdbx_strand_id
1 'polypeptide(L)' 'MKLALLFPGQGSQYIGMGEMYYKNFSAARMVFEEANDVLKYNLRDLCFNGNIEELTKTEYTQPAILTV' A
#
# COMPACT_ATOMS: atom_id res chain seq x y z
N MET A 1 -0.47 3.02 31.24
CA MET A 1 0.38 3.06 30.03
C MET A 1 -0.43 3.70 28.91
N LYS A 2 0.14 4.62 28.13
CA LYS A 2 -0.54 5.23 26.96
C LYS A 2 0.18 4.78 25.69
N LEU A 3 -0.57 4.43 24.65
CA LEU A 3 -0.05 4.00 23.35
C LEU A 3 -0.17 5.15 22.34
N ALA A 4 0.87 5.34 21.53
CA ALA A 4 0.85 6.22 20.37
C ALA A 4 1.11 5.38 19.11
N LEU A 5 0.37 5.66 18.04
CA LEU A 5 0.55 5.03 16.74
C LEU A 5 1.21 6.05 15.81
N LEU A 6 2.25 5.61 15.11
CA LEU A 6 2.96 6.42 14.12
C LEU A 6 2.81 5.74 12.76
N PHE A 7 2.41 6.51 11.77
CA PHE A 7 2.27 6.05 10.39
C PHE A 7 3.38 6.70 9.55
N PRO A 8 4.20 5.91 8.83
CA PRO A 8 5.28 6.44 8.00
C PRO A 8 4.73 7.23 6.80
N GLY A 9 5.56 8.10 6.24
CA GLY A 9 5.22 8.91 5.07
C GLY A 9 6.02 8.50 3.82
N GLN A 10 5.87 9.29 2.75
CA GLN A 10 6.59 9.11 1.49
C GLN A 10 8.11 8.95 1.71
N GLY A 11 8.69 7.94 1.08
CA GLY A 11 10.08 7.50 1.27
C GLY A 11 10.21 6.13 1.95
N SER A 12 9.13 5.61 2.55
CA SER A 12 9.11 4.27 3.16
C SER A 12 8.64 3.15 2.23
N GLN A 13 8.28 3.45 0.98
CA GLN A 13 7.76 2.47 0.03
C GLN A 13 8.84 1.50 -0.46
N TYR A 14 8.45 0.24 -0.67
CA TYR A 14 9.32 -0.80 -1.23
C TYR A 14 8.48 -1.86 -1.95
N ILE A 15 9.07 -2.56 -2.92
CA ILE A 15 8.37 -3.64 -3.64
C ILE A 15 8.12 -4.83 -2.71
N GLY A 16 6.88 -5.33 -2.71
CA GLY A 16 6.38 -6.35 -1.79
C GLY A 16 5.69 -5.79 -0.54
N MET A 17 5.63 -4.47 -0.36
CA MET A 17 4.92 -3.86 0.77
C MET A 17 3.44 -4.26 0.79
N GLY A 18 2.92 -4.61 1.97
CA GLY A 18 1.51 -5.01 2.14
C GLY A 18 1.19 -6.46 1.76
N GLU A 19 2.06 -7.18 1.04
CA GLU A 19 1.75 -8.52 0.52
C GLU A 19 1.51 -9.54 1.65
N MET A 20 2.33 -9.50 2.70
CA MET A 20 2.15 -10.36 3.87
C MET A 20 0.80 -10.12 4.54
N TYR A 21 0.38 -8.86 4.69
CA TYR A 21 -0.90 -8.54 5.30
C TYR A 21 -2.06 -8.98 4.42
N TYR A 22 -1.98 -8.72 3.11
CA TYR A 22 -2.97 -9.15 2.13
C TYR A 22 -3.16 -10.67 2.12
N LYS A 23 -2.08 -11.46 2.19
CA LYS A 23 -2.15 -12.93 2.21
C LYS A 23 -2.80 -13.46 3.49
N ASN A 24 -2.48 -12.86 4.64
CA ASN A 24 -2.85 -13.42 5.95
C ASN A 24 -4.15 -12.85 6.55
N PHE A 25 -4.57 -11.65 6.15
CA PHE A 25 -5.72 -10.98 6.78
C PHE A 25 -6.77 -10.55 5.74
N SER A 26 -8.02 -10.95 5.95
CA SER A 26 -9.14 -10.54 5.10
C SER A 26 -9.39 -9.03 5.12
N ALA A 27 -9.15 -8.37 6.26
CA ALA A 27 -9.24 -6.91 6.38
C ALA A 27 -8.30 -6.20 5.40
N ALA A 28 -7.04 -6.64 5.31
CA ALA A 28 -6.09 -6.07 4.36
C ALA A 28 -6.52 -6.28 2.91
N ARG A 29 -7.08 -7.45 2.56
CA ARG A 29 -7.63 -7.69 1.22
C ARG A 29 -8.74 -6.69 0.88
N MET A 30 -9.69 -6.48 1.80
CA MET A 30 -10.79 -5.53 1.57
C MET A 30 -10.29 -4.09 1.35
N VAL A 31 -9.27 -3.66 2.09
CA VAL A 31 -8.66 -2.32 1.91
C VAL A 31 -8.00 -2.19 0.53
N PHE A 32 -7.28 -3.21 0.07
CA PHE A 32 -6.71 -3.21 -1.29
C PHE A 32 -7.78 -3.22 -2.39
N GLU A 33 -8.88 -3.97 -2.21
CA GLU A 33 -9.99 -3.96 -3.18
C GLU A 33 -10.66 -2.58 -3.23
N GLU A 34 -10.93 -1.95 -2.07
CA GLU A 34 -11.47 -0.59 -2.00
C GLU A 34 -10.54 0.42 -2.68
N ALA A 35 -9.23 0.33 -2.42
CA ALA A 35 -8.25 1.20 -3.06
C ALA A 35 -8.23 1.03 -4.58
N ASN A 36 -8.21 -0.21 -5.09
CA ASN A 36 -8.27 -0.49 -6.52
C ASN A 36 -9.55 0.07 -7.16
N ASP A 37 -10.70 -0.09 -6.49
CA ASP A 37 -11.99 0.41 -6.95
C ASP A 37 -12.04 1.94 -7.03
N VAL A 38 -11.43 2.65 -6.07
CA VAL A 38 -11.38 4.12 -6.07
C VAL A 38 -10.38 4.64 -7.10
N LEU A 39 -9.19 4.05 -7.17
CA LEU A 39 -8.08 4.52 -7.98
C LEU A 39 -8.19 4.14 -9.47
N LYS A 40 -9.02 3.13 -9.80
CA LYS A 40 -9.23 2.63 -11.17
C LYS A 40 -7.96 2.02 -11.81
N TYR A 41 -7.01 1.59 -10.98
CA TYR A 41 -5.86 0.80 -11.37
C TYR A 41 -5.52 -0.23 -10.28
N ASN A 42 -4.67 -1.20 -10.62
CA ASN A 42 -4.30 -2.28 -9.70
C ASN A 42 -3.15 -1.85 -8.78
N LEU A 43 -3.49 -1.14 -7.70
CA LEU A 43 -2.52 -0.68 -6.69
C LEU A 43 -1.82 -1.86 -6.01
N ARG A 44 -2.54 -2.97 -5.82
CA ARG A 44 -1.99 -4.21 -5.26
C ARG A 44 -0.79 -4.70 -6.09
N ASP A 45 -0.98 -4.80 -7.41
CA ASP A 45 0.08 -5.26 -8.30
C ASP A 45 1.26 -4.28 -8.35
N LEU A 46 0.98 -2.97 -8.34
CA LEU A 46 2.01 -1.94 -8.24
C LEU A 46 2.87 -2.08 -6.97
N CYS A 47 2.24 -2.36 -5.83
CA CYS A 47 2.95 -2.55 -4.56
C CYS A 47 3.73 -3.88 -4.52
N PHE A 48 3.18 -4.96 -5.09
CA PHE A 48 3.72 -6.31 -4.89
C PHE A 48 4.74 -6.70 -5.97
N ASN A 49 4.44 -6.40 -7.22
CA ASN A 49 5.18 -6.87 -8.39
C ASN A 49 5.64 -5.74 -9.33
N GLY A 50 5.31 -4.48 -9.01
CA GLY A 50 5.70 -3.32 -9.79
C GLY A 50 7.21 -3.04 -9.75
N ASN A 51 7.60 -1.89 -10.28
CA ASN A 51 8.96 -1.39 -10.22
C ASN A 51 9.06 -0.18 -9.27
N ILE A 52 10.23 0.01 -8.67
CA ILE A 52 10.43 1.02 -7.62
C ILE A 52 10.37 2.44 -8.19
N GLU A 53 10.76 2.63 -9.44
CA GLU A 53 10.73 3.92 -10.13
C GLU A 53 9.30 4.44 -10.27
N GLU A 54 8.37 3.55 -10.64
CA GLU A 54 6.95 3.87 -10.76
C GLU A 54 6.30 4.03 -9.38
N LEU A 55 6.52 3.09 -8.46
CA LEU A 55 5.97 3.18 -7.11
C LEU A 55 6.41 4.45 -6.37
N THR A 56 7.58 5.01 -6.70
CA THR A 56 8.15 6.24 -6.11
C THR A 56 7.55 7.53 -6.70
N LYS A 57 6.78 7.46 -7.80
CA LYS A 57 6.04 8.64 -8.27
C LYS A 57 5.02 9.02 -7.22
N THR A 58 4.96 10.30 -6.88
CA THR A 58 4.10 10.81 -5.79
C THR A 58 2.63 10.42 -5.96
N GLU A 59 2.13 10.38 -7.19
CA GLU A 59 0.78 9.93 -7.54
C GLU A 59 0.47 8.48 -7.14
N TYR A 60 1.50 7.64 -7.02
CA TYR A 60 1.41 6.23 -6.65
C TYR A 60 1.87 5.98 -5.21
N THR A 61 2.95 6.63 -4.76
CA THR A 61 3.51 6.40 -3.43
C THR A 61 2.54 6.75 -2.32
N GLN A 62 1.83 7.88 -2.45
CA GLN A 62 0.90 8.33 -1.42
C GLN A 62 -0.28 7.36 -1.23
N PRO A 63 -1.03 6.95 -2.28
CA PRO A 63 -2.07 5.96 -2.10
C PRO A 63 -1.53 4.60 -1.68
N ALA A 64 -0.34 4.20 -2.13
CA ALA A 64 0.29 2.95 -1.72
C ALA A 64 0.56 2.91 -0.21
N ILE A 65 1.16 3.95 0.36
CA ILE A 65 1.47 4.04 1.79
C ILE A 65 0.20 4.18 2.64
N LEU A 66 -0.83 4.87 2.12
CA LEU A 66 -2.12 4.96 2.82
C LEU A 66 -2.83 3.59 2.90
N THR A 67 -2.66 2.75 1.88
CA THR A 67 -3.34 1.45 1.75
C THR A 67 -2.67 0.35 2.59
N VAL A 68 -1.33 0.41 2.76
CA VAL A 68 -0.49 -0.60 3.43
C VAL A 68 -0.33 -0.33 4.92
#